data_AF-A0A3L8D6Y4-F1
#
_entry.id   AF-A0A3L8D6Y4-F1
#
_cell.length_a   1.000
_cell.length_b   1.000
_cell.length_c   1.000
_cell.angle_alpha   90.00
_cell.angle_beta   90.00
_cell.angle_gamma   90.00
#
_symmetry.space_group_name_H-M   'P 1'
#
loop_
_entity.id
_entity.type
_entity.pdbx_description
1 polymer ?
#
loop_
_entity_poly.entity_id
_entity_poly.type
_entity_poly.pdbx_seq_one_letter_code
_entity_poly.pdbx_strand_id
1 'polypeptide(L)'
;MNPKNIIWLLQEAFDQPQYDFESAVNDDERTFSFQLETLIKDLINDAFFVETHETLIFEDQNDIQGSILIKDDDISDFEGETFSDLQLDSSKVDEVDDEYKRKVIEYWKSGKKRKFKFDNVQSKFKRLKSKRQLYRWEAQLQKGGTRNEKLKKISEYVISQFQEAVEKSITIHDVDIRRWALKARDDFSLFPDSFTASSKWLHTFKTKYKIVSRKVNKFITQKSVLDQVKLKEQATEFVDDISRLISEVGYLIL
;
A
#
# COMPACT_ATOMS: atom_id res chain seq x y z
N MET A 1 -5.06 30.20 -0.16
CA MET A 1 -5.94 30.07 1.02
C MET A 1 -5.82 31.33 1.89
N ASN A 2 -6.91 31.87 2.47
CA ASN A 2 -6.84 33.07 3.33
C ASN A 2 -6.94 32.66 4.82
N PRO A 3 -5.86 32.78 5.62
CA PRO A 3 -5.85 32.34 7.03
C PRO A 3 -6.84 33.11 7.91
N LYS A 4 -7.13 34.37 7.59
CA LYS A 4 -8.06 35.19 8.39
C LYS A 4 -9.49 34.66 8.34
N ASN A 5 -9.92 34.17 7.18
CA ASN A 5 -11.25 33.58 7.02
C ASN A 5 -11.37 32.25 7.79
N ILE A 6 -10.28 31.48 7.88
CA ILE A 6 -10.25 30.21 8.63
C ILE A 6 -10.35 30.47 10.12
N ILE A 7 -9.61 31.45 10.63
CA ILE A 7 -9.69 31.83 12.05
C ILE A 7 -11.10 32.32 12.38
N TRP A 8 -11.71 33.12 11.51
CA TRP A 8 -13.09 33.58 11.70
C TRP A 8 -14.08 32.42 11.76
N LEU A 9 -13.98 31.45 10.84
CA LEU A 9 -14.84 30.24 10.85
C LEU A 9 -14.61 29.37 12.10
N LEU A 10 -13.37 29.27 12.58
CA LEU A 10 -13.08 28.57 13.83
C LEU A 10 -13.69 29.30 15.03
N GLN A 11 -13.58 30.63 15.08
CA GLN A 11 -14.21 31.43 16.13
C GLN A 11 -15.73 31.23 16.12
N GLU A 12 -16.37 31.31 14.95
CA GLU A 12 -17.81 31.10 14.80
C GLU A 12 -18.25 29.68 15.23
N ALA A 13 -17.46 28.65 14.91
CA ALA A 13 -17.77 27.27 15.28
C ALA A 13 -17.73 27.03 16.80
N PHE A 14 -16.92 27.79 17.53
CA PHE A 14 -16.75 27.68 18.97
C PHE A 14 -17.46 28.80 19.76
N ASP A 15 -18.21 29.69 19.09
CA ASP A 15 -19.03 30.75 19.70
C ASP A 15 -20.36 30.19 20.26
N GLN A 16 -20.29 29.04 20.95
CA GLN A 16 -21.45 28.39 21.56
C GLN A 16 -21.32 28.39 23.09
N PRO A 17 -22.42 28.59 23.84
CA PRO A 17 -22.40 28.72 25.31
C PRO A 17 -21.75 27.53 26.05
N GLN A 18 -21.76 26.35 25.44
CA GLN A 18 -21.17 25.12 26.01
C GLN A 18 -19.64 25.10 26.00
N TYR A 19 -19.00 26.05 25.30
CA TYR A 19 -17.55 26.22 25.23
C TYR A 19 -17.07 27.50 25.92
N ASP A 20 -17.97 28.20 26.61
CA ASP A 20 -17.71 29.47 27.29
C ASP A 20 -17.06 29.20 28.65
N PHE A 21 -15.81 28.75 28.61
CA PHE A 21 -14.98 28.46 29.78
C PHE A 21 -14.01 29.60 30.03
N GLU A 22 -14.17 30.32 31.15
CA GLU A 22 -13.14 31.25 31.62
C GLU A 22 -12.04 30.47 32.36
N SER A 23 -11.02 30.04 31.61
CA SER A 23 -9.81 29.43 32.15
C SER A 23 -8.55 30.15 31.68
N ALA A 24 -7.51 30.14 32.52
CA ALA A 24 -6.20 30.63 32.11
C ALA A 24 -5.62 29.71 31.03
N VAL A 25 -4.98 30.29 30.02
CA VAL A 25 -4.41 29.54 28.89
C VAL A 25 -3.31 28.58 29.39
N ASN A 26 -3.51 27.28 29.19
CA ASN A 26 -2.58 26.23 29.59
C ASN A 26 -1.46 26.01 28.55
N ASP A 27 -0.34 25.41 28.97
CA ASP A 27 0.80 25.09 28.10
C ASP A 27 0.40 24.11 26.97
N ASP A 28 -0.50 23.17 27.24
CA ASP A 28 -1.04 22.26 26.21
C ASP A 28 -1.84 23.04 25.13
N GLU A 29 -2.60 24.05 25.52
CA GLU A 29 -3.36 24.90 24.60
C GLU A 29 -2.41 25.77 23.76
N ARG A 30 -1.32 26.26 24.36
CA ARG A 30 -0.27 26.99 23.63
C ARG A 30 0.43 26.11 22.61
N THR A 31 0.81 24.90 22.99
CA THR A 31 1.49 23.96 22.09
C THR A 31 0.58 23.53 20.94
N PHE A 32 -0.70 23.24 21.21
CA PHE A 32 -1.68 22.92 20.16
C PHE A 32 -1.95 24.11 19.24
N SER A 33 -2.10 25.33 19.79
CA SER A 33 -2.26 26.55 19.01
C SER A 33 -1.10 26.78 18.05
N PHE A 34 0.14 26.59 18.52
CA PHE A 34 1.33 26.68 17.67
C PHE A 34 1.35 25.63 16.55
N GLN A 35 0.93 24.40 16.84
CA GLN A 35 0.80 23.34 15.82
C GLN A 35 -0.26 23.68 14.77
N LEU A 36 -1.41 24.19 15.19
CA LEU A 36 -2.49 24.65 14.31
C LEU A 36 -2.02 25.82 13.42
N GLU A 37 -1.30 26.78 14.00
CA GLU A 37 -0.71 27.91 13.29
C GLU A 37 0.29 27.44 12.21
N THR A 38 1.16 26.49 12.56
CA THR A 38 2.14 25.91 11.63
C THR A 38 1.44 25.21 10.47
N LEU A 39 0.39 24.43 10.76
CA LEU A 39 -0.42 23.75 9.74
C LEU A 39 -1.08 24.75 8.78
N ILE A 40 -1.67 25.83 9.29
CA ILE A 40 -2.28 26.88 8.47
C ILE A 40 -1.22 27.58 7.59
N LYS A 41 -0.01 27.80 8.10
CA LYS A 41 1.11 28.38 7.33
C LYS A 41 1.60 27.44 6.23
N ASP A 42 1.70 26.15 6.52
CA ASP A 42 2.10 25.13 5.55
C ASP A 42 1.07 24.97 4.42
N LEU A 43 -0.22 25.09 4.75
CA LEU A 43 -1.33 25.13 3.79
C LEU A 43 -1.27 26.35 2.85
N ILE A 44 -0.77 27.49 3.31
CA ILE A 44 -0.59 28.68 2.45
C ILE A 44 0.58 28.49 1.47
N ASN A 45 1.59 27.73 1.88
CA ASN A 45 2.77 27.42 1.08
C ASN A 45 2.57 26.24 0.10
N ASP A 46 1.31 25.80 -0.11
CA ASP A 46 0.89 24.76 -1.07
C ASP A 46 1.52 23.36 -0.84
N ALA A 47 1.98 23.07 0.39
CA ALA A 47 2.61 21.80 0.73
C ALA A 47 1.63 20.72 1.26
N PHE A 48 0.34 21.01 1.34
CA PHE A 48 -0.61 20.16 2.06
C PHE A 48 -1.92 19.93 1.27
N PHE A 49 -2.23 18.66 1.01
CA PHE A 49 -3.46 18.19 0.38
C PHE A 49 -4.38 17.62 1.47
N VAL A 50 -5.53 18.27 1.70
CA VAL A 50 -6.57 17.75 2.59
C VAL A 50 -7.43 16.77 1.79
N GLU A 51 -7.22 15.48 1.99
CA GLU A 51 -8.00 14.42 1.35
C GLU A 51 -9.33 14.25 2.13
N THR A 52 -10.38 14.98 1.75
CA THR A 52 -11.73 14.81 2.34
C THR A 52 -12.33 13.51 1.84
N HIS A 53 -12.68 12.62 2.76
CA HIS A 53 -13.38 11.38 2.44
C HIS A 53 -14.88 11.59 2.72
N GLU A 54 -15.73 11.50 1.69
CA GLU A 54 -17.16 11.33 1.88
C GLU A 54 -17.39 9.95 2.50
N THR A 55 -17.64 9.93 3.81
CA THR A 55 -18.10 8.72 4.48
C THR A 55 -19.60 8.67 4.32
N LEU A 56 -20.09 7.72 3.51
CA LEU A 56 -21.50 7.32 3.53
C LEU A 56 -21.79 6.75 4.91
N ILE A 57 -22.41 7.56 5.77
CA ILE A 57 -22.98 7.11 7.03
C ILE A 57 -24.24 6.32 6.65
N PHE A 58 -24.10 5.01 6.49
CA PHE A 58 -25.25 4.13 6.49
C PHE A 58 -25.77 4.09 7.93
N GLU A 59 -26.89 4.76 8.19
CA GLU A 59 -27.72 4.40 9.34
C GLU A 59 -28.25 2.99 9.06
N ASP A 60 -27.64 2.01 9.70
CA ASP A 60 -28.07 0.61 9.65
C ASP A 60 -29.36 0.48 10.45
N GLN A 61 -30.50 0.73 9.80
CA GLN A 61 -31.84 0.56 10.35
C GLN A 61 -32.26 -0.92 10.40
N ASN A 62 -31.37 -1.78 10.89
CA ASN A 62 -31.71 -3.13 11.33
C ASN A 62 -31.32 -3.36 12.81
N ASP A 63 -31.52 -2.33 13.64
CA ASP A 63 -32.27 -2.60 14.87
C ASP A 63 -33.67 -3.04 14.42
N ILE A 64 -34.00 -4.30 14.68
CA ILE A 64 -35.20 -4.96 14.15
C ILE A 64 -36.45 -4.20 14.63
N GLN A 65 -37.26 -3.72 13.68
CA GLN A 65 -38.69 -4.04 13.63
C GLN A 65 -39.35 -3.66 12.28
N GLY A 66 -39.88 -4.67 11.60
CA GLY A 66 -41.09 -4.52 10.78
C GLY A 66 -40.90 -4.38 9.27
N SER A 67 -40.67 -5.50 8.60
CA SER A 67 -40.79 -5.66 7.15
C SER A 67 -42.10 -5.12 6.58
N ILE A 68 -42.04 -4.23 5.57
CA ILE A 68 -43.14 -4.00 4.61
C ILE A 68 -42.56 -3.86 3.19
N LEU A 69 -42.98 -4.79 2.32
CA LEU A 69 -42.84 -4.77 0.87
C LEU A 69 -43.81 -3.76 0.24
N ILE A 70 -43.34 -2.73 -0.47
CA ILE A 70 -44.14 -2.04 -1.51
C ILE A 70 -43.24 -1.56 -2.68
N LYS A 71 -43.44 -2.26 -3.81
CA LYS A 71 -43.54 -1.93 -5.25
C LYS A 71 -42.65 -0.85 -5.92
N ASP A 72 -42.19 -1.30 -7.09
CA ASP A 72 -41.50 -0.61 -8.18
C ASP A 72 -42.19 0.69 -8.65
N ASP A 73 -41.40 1.49 -9.39
CA ASP A 73 -41.61 2.84 -9.96
C ASP A 73 -40.99 3.93 -9.05
N ASP A 74 -39.87 4.61 -9.37
CA ASP A 74 -39.36 5.08 -10.65
C ASP A 74 -37.81 5.06 -10.70
N ILE A 75 -37.29 4.55 -11.82
CA ILE A 75 -35.92 4.71 -12.29
C ILE A 75 -35.80 6.07 -12.97
N SER A 76 -34.81 6.88 -12.60
CA SER A 76 -34.25 7.87 -13.54
C SER A 76 -32.73 8.01 -13.34
N ASP A 77 -32.02 7.27 -14.19
CA ASP A 77 -30.84 7.70 -14.95
C ASP A 77 -29.60 8.21 -14.21
N PHE A 78 -28.73 7.27 -13.86
CA PHE A 78 -27.31 7.41 -14.22
C PHE A 78 -26.79 6.04 -14.67
N GLU A 79 -26.84 5.81 -15.99
CA GLU A 79 -26.16 4.70 -16.66
C GLU A 79 -24.70 4.62 -16.16
N GLY A 80 -24.17 3.48 -15.73
CA GLY A 80 -24.31 2.19 -16.39
C GLY A 80 -23.07 1.91 -17.24
N GLU A 81 -21.87 1.98 -16.66
CA GLU A 81 -20.70 1.27 -17.20
C GLU A 81 -20.26 0.24 -16.16
N THR A 82 -21.05 -0.83 -16.11
CA THR A 82 -20.63 -2.14 -15.60
C THR A 82 -19.42 -2.57 -16.42
N PHE A 83 -18.21 -2.38 -15.90
CA PHE A 83 -17.04 -3.09 -16.42
C PHE A 83 -17.08 -4.54 -15.91
N SER A 84 -18.04 -5.27 -16.47
CA SER A 84 -18.05 -6.73 -16.53
C SER A 84 -16.75 -7.21 -17.15
N ASP A 85 -16.11 -8.17 -16.49
CA ASP A 85 -15.15 -9.10 -17.08
C ASP A 85 -14.21 -8.50 -18.14
N LEU A 86 -13.16 -7.83 -17.65
CA LEU A 86 -11.88 -8.06 -18.31
C LEU A 86 -11.43 -9.47 -17.94
N GLN A 87 -12.04 -10.45 -18.60
CA GLN A 87 -11.32 -11.62 -19.08
C GLN A 87 -10.03 -11.06 -19.66
N LEU A 88 -8.95 -11.29 -18.92
CA LEU A 88 -7.60 -11.23 -19.42
C LEU A 88 -7.59 -12.22 -20.58
N ASP A 89 -7.89 -11.73 -21.78
CA ASP A 89 -7.69 -12.47 -23.02
C ASP A 89 -6.19 -12.70 -23.10
N SER A 90 -5.80 -13.82 -22.51
CA SER A 90 -4.51 -14.47 -22.60
C SER A 90 -4.31 -14.95 -24.03
N SER A 91 -4.32 -13.99 -24.95
CA SER A 91 -3.48 -14.06 -26.12
C SER A 91 -2.09 -14.42 -25.60
N LYS A 92 -1.71 -15.67 -25.82
CA LYS A 92 -0.44 -16.30 -25.45
C LYS A 92 0.72 -15.46 -25.98
N VAL A 93 1.03 -14.36 -25.31
CA VAL A 93 2.31 -13.68 -25.48
C VAL A 93 3.25 -14.57 -24.70
N ASP A 94 4.01 -15.40 -25.41
CA ASP A 94 5.18 -16.10 -24.90
C ASP A 94 5.98 -15.12 -24.04
N GLU A 95 5.73 -15.08 -22.73
CA GLU A 95 6.39 -14.11 -21.86
C GLU A 95 7.83 -14.59 -21.75
N VAL A 96 8.69 -13.97 -22.56
CA VAL A 96 10.11 -14.30 -22.59
C VAL A 96 10.68 -13.78 -21.30
N ASP A 97 10.97 -14.73 -20.41
CA ASP A 97 11.60 -14.51 -19.12
C ASP A 97 12.85 -13.63 -19.26
N ASP A 98 13.06 -12.76 -18.27
CA ASP A 98 14.11 -11.75 -18.28
C ASP A 98 15.49 -12.38 -18.11
N GLU A 99 15.58 -13.52 -17.42
CA GLU A 99 16.82 -14.30 -17.34
C GLU A 99 17.21 -14.84 -18.72
N TYR A 100 16.23 -15.27 -19.52
CA TYR A 100 16.45 -15.66 -20.91
C TYR A 100 16.98 -14.49 -21.74
N LYS A 101 16.42 -13.27 -21.58
CA LYS A 101 16.91 -12.07 -22.28
C LYS A 101 18.37 -11.77 -21.92
N ARG A 102 18.75 -11.87 -20.64
CA ARG A 102 20.14 -11.69 -20.19
C ARG A 102 21.07 -12.71 -20.84
N LYS A 103 20.74 -14.01 -20.77
CA LYS A 103 21.53 -15.10 -21.37
C LYS A 103 21.74 -14.90 -22.88
N VAL A 104 20.72 -14.44 -23.60
CA VAL A 104 20.80 -14.15 -25.05
C VAL A 104 21.80 -13.02 -25.32
N ILE A 105 21.70 -11.90 -24.58
CA ILE A 105 22.57 -10.73 -24.80
C ILE A 105 24.01 -11.01 -24.36
N GLU A 106 24.20 -11.73 -23.26
CA GLU A 106 25.51 -12.16 -22.78
C GLU A 106 26.18 -13.08 -23.81
N TYR A 107 25.46 -14.09 -24.30
CA TYR A 107 25.95 -14.94 -25.37
C TYR A 107 26.29 -14.13 -26.62
N TRP A 108 25.41 -13.23 -27.05
CA TRP A 108 25.65 -12.39 -28.22
C TRP A 108 26.93 -11.53 -28.10
N LYS A 109 27.24 -11.05 -26.89
CA LYS A 109 28.44 -10.26 -26.59
C LYS A 109 29.70 -11.10 -26.34
N SER A 110 29.57 -12.37 -25.97
CA SER A 110 30.70 -13.27 -25.62
C SER A 110 31.62 -13.67 -26.78
N GLY A 111 31.45 -13.10 -27.98
CA GLY A 111 32.28 -13.41 -29.13
C GLY A 111 33.72 -12.88 -28.97
N LYS A 112 34.71 -13.77 -29.08
CA LYS A 112 36.15 -13.49 -28.84
C LYS A 112 36.76 -12.29 -29.60
N LYS A 113 36.22 -11.93 -30.77
CA LYS A 113 36.72 -10.81 -31.61
C LYS A 113 35.64 -9.76 -31.93
N ARG A 114 34.38 -10.17 -32.05
CA ARG A 114 33.21 -9.33 -32.37
C ARG A 114 31.94 -10.00 -31.83
N LYS A 115 30.86 -9.23 -31.65
CA LYS A 115 29.52 -9.77 -31.32
C LYS A 115 29.13 -10.88 -32.31
N PHE A 116 28.45 -11.93 -31.86
CA PHE A 116 28.01 -13.02 -32.74
C PHE A 116 27.01 -12.52 -33.81
N LYS A 117 27.02 -13.16 -34.98
CA LYS A 117 26.01 -12.93 -36.01
C LYS A 117 24.63 -13.34 -35.50
N PHE A 118 23.59 -12.64 -35.95
CA PHE A 118 22.21 -12.89 -35.52
C PHE A 118 21.80 -14.35 -35.73
N ASP A 119 22.13 -14.93 -36.89
CA ASP A 119 21.75 -16.32 -37.23
C ASP A 119 22.33 -17.34 -36.24
N ASN A 120 23.56 -17.11 -35.75
CA ASN A 120 24.19 -17.97 -34.74
C ASN A 120 23.55 -17.81 -33.35
N VAL A 121 23.01 -16.63 -33.05
CA VAL A 121 22.28 -16.40 -31.80
C VAL A 121 20.89 -17.01 -31.91
N GLN A 122 20.19 -16.84 -33.03
CA GLN A 122 18.85 -17.38 -33.28
C GLN A 122 18.85 -18.91 -33.33
N SER A 123 19.90 -19.55 -33.87
CA SER A 123 20.00 -21.01 -33.90
C SER A 123 19.97 -21.61 -32.50
N LYS A 124 20.65 -20.97 -31.54
CA LYS A 124 20.70 -21.36 -30.13
C LYS A 124 19.48 -20.88 -29.32
N PHE A 125 18.95 -19.71 -29.66
CA PHE A 125 17.87 -19.04 -28.93
C PHE A 125 16.63 -18.87 -29.82
N LYS A 126 15.85 -19.94 -29.97
CA LYS A 126 14.68 -20.00 -30.87
C LYS A 126 13.58 -18.96 -30.58
N ARG A 127 13.47 -18.48 -29.33
CA ARG A 127 12.50 -17.43 -28.94
C ARG A 127 12.88 -16.02 -29.44
N LEU A 128 14.09 -15.83 -29.96
CA LEU A 128 14.53 -14.59 -30.58
C LEU A 128 14.07 -14.57 -32.05
N LYS A 129 13.03 -13.78 -32.36
CA LYS A 129 12.41 -13.76 -33.70
C LYS A 129 13.07 -12.78 -34.66
N SER A 130 13.71 -11.71 -34.14
CA SER A 130 14.23 -10.64 -34.98
C SER A 130 15.49 -9.97 -34.43
N LYS A 131 16.34 -9.46 -35.31
CA LYS A 131 17.50 -8.63 -34.96
C LYS A 131 17.11 -7.36 -34.19
N ARG A 132 15.96 -6.74 -34.52
CA ARG A 132 15.44 -5.57 -33.78
C ARG A 132 15.14 -5.90 -32.32
N GLN A 133 14.63 -7.11 -32.06
CA GLN A 133 14.34 -7.60 -30.72
C GLN A 133 15.60 -7.72 -29.87
N LEU A 134 16.72 -8.13 -30.49
CA LEU A 134 18.03 -8.23 -29.84
C LEU A 134 18.55 -6.86 -29.38
N TYR A 135 18.53 -5.84 -30.26
CA TYR A 135 18.92 -4.48 -29.87
C TYR A 135 17.98 -3.88 -28.82
N ARG A 136 16.67 -4.15 -28.92
CA ARG A 136 15.69 -3.72 -27.91
C ARG A 136 15.99 -4.33 -26.55
N TRP A 137 16.30 -5.63 -26.49
CA TRP A 137 16.69 -6.31 -25.24
C TRP A 137 18.02 -5.77 -24.69
N GLU A 138 19.00 -5.50 -25.54
CA GLU A 138 20.26 -4.84 -25.12
C GLU A 138 19.99 -3.47 -24.48
N ALA A 139 19.18 -2.64 -25.13
CA ALA A 139 18.81 -1.32 -24.62
C ALA A 139 18.03 -1.40 -23.29
N GLN A 140 17.16 -2.39 -23.13
CA GLN A 140 16.45 -2.63 -21.87
C GLN A 140 17.41 -2.99 -20.74
N LEU A 141 18.37 -3.88 -20.98
CA LEU A 141 19.38 -4.25 -19.98
C LEU A 141 20.28 -3.06 -19.60
N GLN A 142 20.69 -2.25 -20.57
CA GLN A 142 21.47 -1.03 -20.30
C GLN A 142 20.69 0.00 -19.48
N LYS A 143 19.37 0.09 -19.66
CA LYS A 143 18.49 0.98 -18.89
C LYS A 143 18.04 0.42 -17.54
N GLY A 144 18.61 -0.71 -17.11
CA GLY A 144 18.31 -1.35 -15.82
C GLY A 144 17.02 -2.18 -15.79
N GLY A 145 16.60 -2.71 -16.95
CA GLY A 145 15.45 -3.61 -17.08
C GLY A 145 14.24 -2.97 -17.77
N THR A 146 13.17 -3.75 -17.90
CA THR A 146 11.90 -3.27 -18.45
C THR A 146 11.14 -2.37 -17.47
N ARG A 147 10.21 -1.56 -17.98
CA ARG A 147 9.32 -0.74 -17.13
C ARG A 147 8.56 -1.60 -16.11
N ASN A 148 8.12 -2.80 -16.53
CA ASN A 148 7.38 -3.71 -15.65
C ASN A 148 8.27 -4.27 -14.54
N GLU A 149 9.52 -4.64 -14.82
CA GLU A 149 10.48 -5.06 -13.79
C GLU A 149 10.69 -3.97 -12.75
N LYS A 150 10.88 -2.74 -13.20
CA LYS A 150 11.09 -1.59 -12.31
C LYS A 150 9.86 -1.33 -11.43
N LEU A 151 8.65 -1.40 -12.00
CA LEU A 151 7.41 -1.29 -11.22
C LEU A 151 7.25 -2.47 -10.26
N LYS A 152 7.68 -3.67 -10.64
CA LYS A 152 7.67 -4.86 -9.79
C LYS A 152 8.58 -4.66 -8.58
N LYS A 153 9.81 -4.18 -8.77
CA LYS A 153 10.73 -3.83 -7.68
C LYS A 153 10.16 -2.82 -6.70
N ILE A 154 9.52 -1.76 -7.20
CA ILE A 154 8.83 -0.78 -6.35
C ILE A 154 7.71 -1.47 -5.56
N SER A 155 6.88 -2.29 -6.22
CA SER A 155 5.79 -2.99 -5.53
C SER A 155 6.28 -3.99 -4.47
N GLU A 156 7.40 -4.67 -4.71
CA GLU A 156 8.05 -5.59 -3.76
C GLU A 156 8.58 -4.84 -2.53
N TYR A 157 9.16 -3.66 -2.72
CA TYR A 157 9.58 -2.81 -1.61
C TYR A 157 8.37 -2.32 -0.78
N VAL A 158 7.33 -1.80 -1.45
CA VAL A 158 6.15 -1.24 -0.77
C VAL A 158 5.41 -2.31 0.02
N ILE A 159 5.26 -3.52 -0.51
CA ILE A 159 4.58 -4.60 0.23
C ILE A 159 5.39 -5.05 1.45
N SER A 160 6.71 -5.07 1.36
CA SER A 160 7.59 -5.36 2.50
C SER A 160 7.41 -4.32 3.62
N GLN A 161 7.44 -3.03 3.27
CA GLN A 161 7.17 -1.94 4.22
C GLN A 161 5.77 -2.00 4.81
N PHE A 162 4.77 -2.35 4.00
CA PHE A 162 3.40 -2.53 4.47
C PHE A 162 3.30 -3.66 5.50
N GLN A 163 3.92 -4.80 5.25
CA GLN A 163 3.93 -5.94 6.17
C GLN A 163 4.62 -5.59 7.49
N GLU A 164 5.77 -4.90 7.43
CA GLU A 164 6.49 -4.44 8.61
C GLU A 164 5.65 -3.48 9.46
N ALA A 165 4.92 -2.57 8.83
CA ALA A 165 4.03 -1.64 9.53
C ALA A 165 2.80 -2.35 10.13
N VAL A 166 2.26 -3.36 9.45
CA VAL A 166 1.18 -4.22 9.99
C VAL A 166 1.66 -5.00 11.21
N GLU A 167 2.88 -5.56 11.17
CA GLU A 167 3.48 -6.28 12.31
C GLU A 167 3.66 -5.36 13.52
N LYS A 168 4.07 -4.11 13.28
CA LYS A 168 4.16 -3.06 14.31
C LYS A 168 2.81 -2.49 14.74
N SER A 169 1.70 -3.00 14.20
CA SER A 169 0.34 -2.52 14.47
C SER A 169 0.15 -1.02 14.20
N ILE A 170 0.88 -0.49 13.22
CA ILE A 170 0.78 0.91 12.79
C ILE A 170 -0.40 1.04 11.83
N THR A 171 -1.20 2.09 12.01
CA THR A 171 -2.27 2.42 11.06
C THR A 171 -1.66 2.97 9.78
N ILE A 172 -1.93 2.32 8.65
CA ILE A 172 -1.36 2.68 7.33
C ILE A 172 -2.42 3.37 6.50
N HIS A 173 -2.10 4.52 5.92
CA HIS A 173 -2.98 5.24 5.00
C HIS A 173 -2.48 5.13 3.56
N ASP A 174 -3.35 5.42 2.59
CA ASP A 174 -3.01 5.44 1.16
C ASP A 174 -1.81 6.36 0.87
N VAL A 175 -1.69 7.47 1.60
CA VAL A 175 -0.57 8.40 1.53
C VAL A 175 0.76 7.73 1.91
N ASP A 176 0.77 6.85 2.91
CA ASP A 176 2.00 6.16 3.32
C ASP A 176 2.46 5.18 2.25
N ILE A 177 1.53 4.47 1.62
CA ILE A 177 1.81 3.59 0.48
C ILE A 177 2.41 4.41 -0.68
N ARG A 178 1.84 5.59 -0.99
CA ARG A 178 2.39 6.49 -2.01
C ARG A 178 3.80 6.97 -1.63
N ARG A 179 4.03 7.37 -0.37
CA ARG A 179 5.34 7.80 0.13
C ARG A 179 6.39 6.70 0.01
N TRP A 180 6.08 5.46 0.40
CA TRP A 180 7.00 4.33 0.25
C TRP A 180 7.32 4.04 -1.22
N ALA A 181 6.34 4.18 -2.12
CA ALA A 181 6.56 3.97 -3.54
C ALA A 181 7.47 5.04 -4.16
N LEU A 182 7.32 6.30 -3.76
CA LEU A 182 8.20 7.40 -4.18
C LEU A 182 9.60 7.25 -3.60
N LYS A 183 9.72 6.88 -2.32
CA LYS A 183 11.00 6.56 -1.69
C LYS A 183 11.74 5.45 -2.45
N ALA A 184 11.04 4.35 -2.78
CA ALA A 184 11.63 3.27 -3.57
C ALA A 184 12.08 3.73 -4.97
N ARG A 185 11.31 4.59 -5.62
CA ARG A 185 11.68 5.16 -6.93
C ARG A 185 13.02 5.88 -6.84
N ASP A 186 13.18 6.70 -5.81
CA ASP A 186 14.37 7.53 -5.59
C ASP A 186 15.57 6.67 -5.18
N ASP A 187 15.38 5.77 -4.20
CA ASP A 187 16.41 4.84 -3.70
C ASP A 187 16.98 3.95 -4.82
N PHE A 188 16.13 3.46 -5.71
CA PHE A 188 16.56 2.61 -6.82
C PHE A 188 16.90 3.39 -8.09
N SER A 189 16.75 4.72 -8.11
CA SER A 189 16.97 5.59 -9.29
C SER A 189 16.33 5.05 -10.58
N LEU A 190 15.16 4.38 -10.46
CA LEU A 190 14.59 3.58 -11.56
C LEU A 190 13.87 4.44 -12.60
N PHE A 191 13.31 5.56 -12.15
CA PHE A 191 12.49 6.47 -12.93
C PHE A 191 12.76 7.92 -12.52
N PRO A 192 13.67 8.63 -13.21
CA PRO A 192 13.93 10.03 -12.90
C PRO A 192 12.66 10.89 -13.00
N ASP A 193 11.81 10.68 -14.03
CA ASP A 193 10.76 11.66 -14.34
C ASP A 193 9.34 11.11 -14.59
N SER A 194 9.08 9.80 -14.41
CA SER A 194 7.82 9.20 -14.94
C SER A 194 6.94 8.46 -13.93
N PHE A 195 7.45 8.09 -12.76
CA PHE A 195 6.64 7.41 -11.75
C PHE A 195 6.17 8.38 -10.69
N THR A 196 4.84 8.52 -10.55
CA THR A 196 4.18 9.50 -9.67
C THR A 196 3.29 8.86 -8.61
N ALA A 197 3.36 7.52 -8.43
CA ALA A 197 2.50 6.79 -7.50
C ALA A 197 1.01 7.19 -7.59
N SER A 198 0.49 7.30 -8.82
CA SER A 198 -0.87 7.80 -9.08
C SER A 198 -1.97 6.95 -8.44
N SER A 199 -3.17 7.50 -8.28
CA SER A 199 -4.33 6.78 -7.73
C SER A 199 -4.64 5.48 -8.47
N LYS A 200 -4.46 5.46 -9.80
CA LYS A 200 -4.60 4.24 -10.62
C LYS A 200 -3.56 3.17 -10.27
N TRP A 201 -2.31 3.57 -10.06
CA TRP A 201 -1.26 2.64 -9.64
C TRP A 201 -1.56 2.09 -8.24
N LEU A 202 -1.97 2.96 -7.31
CA LEU A 202 -2.33 2.58 -5.96
C LEU A 202 -3.51 1.60 -5.91
N HIS A 203 -4.56 1.86 -6.69
CA HIS A 203 -5.69 0.94 -6.83
C HIS A 203 -5.22 -0.43 -7.36
N THR A 204 -4.45 -0.44 -8.45
CA THR A 204 -3.91 -1.69 -9.02
C THR A 204 -3.04 -2.45 -8.02
N PHE A 205 -2.22 -1.73 -7.26
CA PHE A 205 -1.38 -2.29 -6.20
C PHE A 205 -2.23 -2.93 -5.09
N LYS A 206 -3.22 -2.20 -4.56
CA LYS A 206 -4.12 -2.70 -3.52
C LYS A 206 -4.87 -3.95 -3.98
N THR A 207 -5.44 -3.93 -5.19
CA THR A 207 -6.12 -5.09 -5.77
C THR A 207 -5.19 -6.29 -5.93
N LYS A 208 -3.97 -6.07 -6.43
CA LYS A 208 -2.97 -7.13 -6.62
C LYS A 208 -2.58 -7.83 -5.31
N TYR A 209 -2.42 -7.07 -4.23
CA TYR A 209 -2.02 -7.59 -2.91
C TYR A 209 -3.21 -7.82 -1.97
N LYS A 210 -4.46 -7.71 -2.47
CA LYS A 210 -5.70 -7.87 -1.69
C LYS A 210 -5.76 -6.98 -0.44
N ILE A 211 -5.22 -5.76 -0.55
CA ILE A 211 -5.28 -4.75 0.50
C ILE A 211 -6.61 -4.03 0.38
N VAL A 212 -7.40 -4.09 1.44
CA VAL A 212 -8.71 -3.43 1.53
C VAL A 212 -8.69 -2.39 2.63
N SER A 213 -9.46 -1.32 2.46
CA SER A 213 -9.71 -0.37 3.53
C SER A 213 -10.45 -1.09 4.65
N ARG A 214 -9.96 -0.96 5.89
CA ARG A 214 -10.58 -1.57 7.07
C ARG A 214 -10.89 -0.48 8.08
N LYS A 215 -12.09 -0.53 8.66
CA LYS A 215 -12.46 0.31 9.80
C LYS A 215 -11.67 -0.13 11.03
N VAL A 216 -11.10 0.84 11.75
CA VAL A 216 -10.49 0.56 13.06
C VAL A 216 -11.63 0.31 14.05
N ASN A 217 -11.83 -0.96 14.41
CA ASN A 217 -12.90 -1.38 15.32
C ASN A 217 -12.45 -1.47 16.78
N LYS A 218 -11.14 -1.50 17.03
CA LYS A 218 -10.58 -1.65 18.38
C LYS A 218 -9.24 -0.95 18.50
N PHE A 219 -9.12 -0.05 19.46
CA PHE A 219 -7.84 0.53 19.86
C PHE A 219 -7.16 -0.44 20.84
N ILE A 220 -5.97 -0.92 20.49
CA ILE A 220 -5.16 -1.79 21.35
C ILE A 220 -4.01 -0.95 21.87
N THR A 221 -3.83 -0.89 23.19
CA THR A 221 -2.71 -0.17 23.80
C THR A 221 -1.44 -1.02 23.73
N GLN A 222 -0.28 -0.37 23.66
CA GLN A 222 1.02 -1.06 23.60
C GLN A 222 1.23 -2.03 24.79
N LYS A 223 0.70 -1.68 25.97
CA LYS A 223 0.66 -2.56 27.15
C LYS A 223 -0.07 -3.87 26.86
N SER A 224 -1.24 -3.80 26.22
CA SER A 224 -2.03 -4.98 25.85
C SER A 224 -1.31 -5.91 24.86
N VAL A 225 -0.45 -5.39 23.98
CA VAL A 225 0.34 -6.23 23.05
C VAL A 225 1.48 -6.92 23.80
N LEU A 226 2.20 -6.19 24.66
CA LEU A 226 3.25 -6.76 25.50
C LEU A 226 2.71 -7.83 26.46
N ASP A 227 1.53 -7.59 27.02
CA ASP A 227 0.87 -8.55 27.90
C ASP A 227 0.51 -9.83 27.13
N GLN A 228 0.07 -9.74 25.87
CA GLN A 228 -0.18 -10.94 25.05
C GLN A 228 1.10 -11.75 24.75
N VAL A 229 2.23 -11.08 24.51
CA VAL A 229 3.52 -11.76 24.29
C VAL A 229 3.93 -12.50 25.56
N LYS A 230 3.87 -11.83 26.73
CA LYS A 230 4.15 -12.45 28.03
C LYS A 230 3.22 -13.62 28.34
N LEU A 231 1.92 -13.48 28.04
CA LEU A 231 0.93 -14.54 28.26
C LEU A 231 1.24 -15.78 27.41
N LYS A 232 1.72 -15.58 26.17
CA LYS A 232 2.16 -16.68 25.31
C LYS A 232 3.41 -17.36 25.85
N GLU A 233 4.41 -16.59 26.28
CA GLU A 233 5.64 -17.13 26.88
C GLU A 233 5.33 -17.95 28.15
N GLN A 234 4.49 -17.42 29.05
CA GLN A 234 4.05 -18.14 30.24
C GLN A 234 3.26 -19.40 29.91
N ALA A 235 2.40 -19.36 28.88
CA ALA A 235 1.68 -20.54 28.43
C ALA A 235 2.62 -21.62 27.87
N THR A 236 3.66 -21.23 27.13
CA THR A 236 4.66 -22.17 26.64
C THR A 236 5.51 -22.77 27.77
N GLU A 237 5.94 -21.96 28.73
CA GLU A 237 6.66 -22.45 29.93
C GLU A 237 5.80 -23.45 30.72
N PHE A 238 4.52 -23.14 30.93
CA PHE A 238 3.60 -24.04 31.62
C PHE A 238 3.42 -25.39 30.91
N VAL A 239 3.31 -25.37 29.58
CA VAL A 239 3.20 -26.61 28.79
C VAL A 239 4.49 -27.42 28.88
N ASP A 240 5.66 -26.77 28.82
CA ASP A 240 6.96 -27.43 28.97
C ASP A 240 7.14 -28.03 30.37
N ASP A 241 6.72 -27.33 31.41
CA ASP A 241 6.77 -27.80 32.79
C ASP A 241 5.87 -29.02 33.00
N ILE A 242 4.63 -28.99 32.50
CA ILE A 242 3.73 -30.16 32.54
C ILE A 242 4.32 -31.33 31.74
N SER A 243 4.88 -31.08 30.56
CA SER A 243 5.49 -32.11 29.72
C SER A 243 6.66 -32.82 30.43
N ARG A 244 7.50 -32.06 31.14
CA ARG A 244 8.57 -32.61 32.00
C ARG A 244 8.01 -33.46 33.12
N LEU A 245 6.97 -32.97 33.81
CA LEU A 245 6.34 -33.65 34.93
C LEU A 245 5.68 -34.97 34.50
N ILE A 246 4.99 -34.98 33.36
CA ILE A 246 4.42 -36.19 32.75
C ILE A 246 5.53 -37.18 32.38
N SER A 247 6.65 -36.69 31.86
CA SER A 247 7.80 -37.54 31.51
C SER A 247 8.41 -38.19 32.77
N GLU A 248 8.62 -37.43 33.84
CA GLU A 248 9.16 -37.94 35.11
C GLU A 248 8.21 -38.95 35.79
N VAL A 249 6.90 -38.68 35.79
CA VAL A 249 5.89 -39.61 36.32
C VAL A 249 5.77 -40.86 35.45
N GLY A 250 5.93 -40.73 34.12
CA GLY A 250 5.97 -41.86 33.19
C GLY A 250 7.16 -42.80 33.38
N TYR A 251 8.30 -42.30 33.88
CA TYR A 251 9.48 -43.11 34.21
C TYR A 251 9.39 -43.79 35.60
N LEU A 252 8.52 -43.33 36.50
CA LEU A 252 8.33 -43.90 37.84
C LEU A 252 7.30 -45.05 37.89
N ILE A 253 6.66 -45.39 36.76
CA ILE A 253 5.66 -46.47 36.65
C ILE A 253 6.17 -47.68 35.83
N LEU A 254 7.49 -47.79 35.62
CA LEU A 254 8.16 -48.98 35.06
C LEU A 254 9.17 -49.54 36.08
#